data_AF-A0A486QQU3-F1
#
_entry.id   AF-A0A486QQU3-F1
#
_cell.length_a   1.000
_cell.length_b   1.000
_cell.length_c   1.000
_cell.angle_alpha   90.00
_cell.angle_beta   90.00
_cell.angle_gamma   90.00
#
_symmetry.space_group_name_H-M   'P 1'
#
loop_
_entity.id
_entity.type
_entity.pdbx_description
1 polymer ?
#
loop_
_entity_poly.entity_id
_entity_poly.type
_entity_poly.pdbx_seq_one_letter_code
_entity_poly.pdbx_strand_id
1 'polypeptide(L)'
;MVYRNASPLARIIRASIFEYLTEADQQALLTTPGVNVIADYALKDAVADGVMVLDIPWNVGALNFGLDPATLPLGFQFIGWGCRRPYTIDDDNSFLNCGVVIRVAAGASFPFYSTGRHVFRDIVFDGRDKTTYLFYSPSTATQFNGTRLEGCGFYRFAIGVGWASGGAARYIGTVKAYFCSISGNGDGVRNLIDSMMFGCTINANDRGVALTGGANNNFFGGCRNEWNTGDNWYAYQAGENQISGELCDRAGRGGVVAAKGSSWILNGVNVRRSGANQTVGDDYSANFIIIDDGKIELSGVRTGVGANDSGDGGTISPSYNVSALGSGGGTLLVSGSDMTGFVTSAINKKAATLNKSITGNLGMDDDVNVGMTQVVKGRRIIGSQSSGTLAGSVGATLSLTKTNIFQNSFDTYITRSILIECRIGSQSLGDDIKIPVRFRRENLYYLDILTSGIVASSARIGLSGTGVTVSLSINSSTGLVTVQLTNVDGLERTVNVSMLPSM
;
A
#
# COMPACT_ATOMS: atom_id res chain seq x y z
N MET A 1 24.83 -32.03 43.10
CA MET A 1 23.84 -32.02 41.99
C MET A 1 22.65 -31.21 42.47
N VAL A 2 22.25 -30.17 41.75
CA VAL A 2 21.15 -29.27 42.15
C VAL A 2 19.83 -29.79 41.55
N TYR A 3 18.75 -29.76 42.32
CA TYR A 3 17.43 -30.27 41.93
C TYR A 3 16.36 -29.19 42.05
N ARG A 4 15.33 -29.26 41.20
CA ARG A 4 14.03 -28.58 41.42
C ARG A 4 12.98 -29.67 41.55
N ASN A 5 12.38 -29.79 42.73
CA ASN A 5 11.58 -30.96 43.10
C ASN A 5 12.41 -32.26 42.92
N ALA A 6 11.85 -33.28 42.28
CA ALA A 6 12.54 -34.56 42.02
C ALA A 6 13.40 -34.56 40.74
N SER A 7 13.43 -33.47 39.96
CA SER A 7 14.14 -33.43 38.69
C SER A 7 15.51 -32.77 38.85
N PRO A 8 16.61 -33.42 38.36
CA PRO A 8 17.89 -32.75 38.22
C PRO A 8 17.73 -31.48 37.41
N LEU A 9 18.34 -30.39 37.88
CA LEU A 9 18.19 -29.08 37.24
C LEU A 9 18.60 -29.09 35.76
N ALA A 10 19.64 -29.87 35.43
CA ALA A 10 20.12 -30.08 34.05
C ALA A 10 19.10 -30.73 33.09
N ARG A 11 18.02 -31.34 33.60
CA ARG A 11 16.94 -31.91 32.75
C ARG A 11 15.81 -30.94 32.45
N ILE A 12 15.81 -29.76 33.10
CA ILE A 12 14.69 -28.82 33.07
C ILE A 12 15.11 -27.40 32.71
N ILE A 13 16.41 -27.09 32.79
CA ILE A 13 17.00 -25.84 32.29
C ILE A 13 17.38 -26.04 30.81
N ARG A 14 17.14 -25.03 29.99
CA ARG A 14 17.59 -24.99 28.59
C ARG A 14 19.07 -24.67 28.53
N ALA A 15 19.76 -25.20 27.52
CA ALA A 15 21.16 -24.88 27.27
C ALA A 15 21.33 -23.36 27.07
N SER A 16 22.32 -22.78 27.74
CA SER A 16 22.69 -21.37 27.61
C SER A 16 23.94 -21.22 26.74
N ILE A 17 24.03 -20.15 25.94
CA ILE A 17 25.26 -19.84 25.21
C ILE A 17 26.47 -19.67 26.15
N PHE A 18 26.25 -19.27 27.40
CA PHE A 18 27.34 -19.13 28.39
C PHE A 18 27.99 -20.47 28.76
N GLU A 19 27.30 -21.60 28.61
CA GLU A 19 27.89 -22.94 28.84
C GLU A 19 29.02 -23.24 27.83
N TYR A 20 28.99 -22.57 26.68
CA TYR A 20 29.89 -22.78 25.56
C TYR A 20 30.94 -21.67 25.40
N LEU A 21 30.82 -20.57 26.16
CA LEU A 21 31.81 -19.48 26.15
C LEU A 21 32.95 -19.76 27.12
N THR A 22 34.13 -19.22 26.83
CA THR A 22 35.23 -19.19 27.81
C THR A 22 34.85 -18.36 29.04
N GLU A 23 35.44 -18.67 30.20
CA GLU A 23 35.20 -17.87 31.43
C GLU A 23 35.53 -16.39 31.23
N ALA A 24 36.60 -16.09 30.47
CA ALA A 24 37.01 -14.72 30.17
C ALA A 24 35.93 -13.96 29.36
N ASP A 25 35.37 -14.60 28.34
CA ASP A 25 34.33 -14.01 27.50
C ASP A 25 33.00 -13.84 28.26
N GLN A 26 32.64 -14.82 29.10
CA GLN A 26 31.49 -14.71 29.99
C GLN A 26 31.63 -13.49 30.92
N GLN A 27 32.78 -13.35 31.58
CA GLN A 27 33.05 -12.22 32.47
C GLN A 27 33.03 -10.88 31.71
N ALA A 28 33.62 -10.83 30.52
CA ALA A 28 33.60 -9.63 29.69
C ALA A 28 32.17 -9.19 29.37
N LEU A 29 31.34 -10.10 28.86
CA LEU A 29 29.93 -9.83 28.52
C LEU A 29 29.10 -9.39 29.73
N LEU A 30 29.43 -9.85 30.93
CA LEU A 30 28.71 -9.52 32.16
C LEU A 30 29.16 -8.20 32.80
N THR A 31 30.39 -7.74 32.54
CA THR A 31 31.01 -6.65 33.32
C THR A 31 31.47 -5.45 32.51
N THR A 32 31.67 -5.59 31.20
CA THR A 32 32.23 -4.53 30.34
C THR A 32 31.19 -4.04 29.32
N PRO A 33 30.53 -2.90 29.56
CA PRO A 33 29.53 -2.36 28.64
C PRO A 33 30.07 -2.14 27.22
N GLY A 34 29.34 -2.61 26.23
CA GLY A 34 29.68 -2.46 24.81
C GLY A 34 30.80 -3.37 24.31
N VAL A 35 31.32 -4.30 25.13
CA VAL A 35 32.32 -5.26 24.69
C VAL A 35 31.78 -6.12 23.53
N ASN A 36 32.64 -6.42 22.57
CA ASN A 36 32.32 -7.28 21.44
C ASN A 36 33.06 -8.61 21.63
N VAL A 37 32.32 -9.71 21.81
CA VAL A 37 32.90 -11.06 21.95
C VAL A 37 32.64 -11.85 20.67
N ILE A 38 33.70 -12.32 20.00
CA ILE A 38 33.56 -13.24 18.86
C ILE A 38 33.16 -14.61 19.42
N ALA A 39 31.92 -15.03 19.18
CA ALA A 39 31.32 -16.20 19.80
C ALA A 39 31.00 -17.32 18.81
N ASP A 40 31.55 -17.26 17.58
CA ASP A 40 31.34 -18.29 16.54
C ASP A 40 31.61 -19.72 17.06
N TYR A 41 32.68 -19.89 17.85
CA TYR A 41 33.05 -21.17 18.46
C TYR A 41 31.95 -21.71 19.38
N ALA A 42 31.41 -20.85 20.26
CA ALA A 42 30.40 -21.25 21.24
C ALA A 42 29.09 -21.67 20.57
N LEU A 43 28.68 -20.96 19.50
CA LEU A 43 27.50 -21.33 18.73
C LEU A 43 27.69 -22.66 18.00
N LYS A 44 28.89 -22.91 17.44
CA LYS A 44 29.21 -24.17 16.77
C LYS A 44 29.19 -25.34 17.74
N ASP A 45 29.78 -25.19 18.91
CA ASP A 45 29.82 -26.25 19.92
C ASP A 45 28.40 -26.58 20.41
N ALA A 46 27.56 -25.57 20.65
CA ALA A 46 26.15 -25.79 20.98
C ALA A 46 25.39 -26.57 19.90
N VAL A 47 25.61 -26.23 18.62
CA VAL A 47 25.00 -26.94 17.49
C VAL A 47 25.54 -28.36 17.38
N ALA A 48 26.84 -28.58 17.59
CA ALA A 48 27.49 -29.89 17.55
C ALA A 48 26.97 -30.82 18.65
N ASP A 49 26.66 -30.27 19.82
CA ASP A 49 26.01 -30.97 20.93
C ASP A 49 24.52 -31.28 20.70
N GLY A 50 23.96 -30.84 19.56
CA GLY A 50 22.57 -31.09 19.20
C GLY A 50 21.56 -30.19 19.90
N VAL A 51 22.00 -29.04 20.43
CA VAL A 51 21.08 -28.03 20.99
C VAL A 51 20.14 -27.52 19.90
N MET A 52 18.84 -27.44 20.22
CA MET A 52 17.82 -26.90 19.31
C MET A 52 17.16 -25.63 19.84
N VAL A 53 17.30 -25.36 21.13
CA VAL A 53 16.80 -24.15 21.79
C VAL A 53 17.94 -23.63 22.67
N LEU A 54 18.50 -22.49 22.28
CA LEU A 54 19.62 -21.87 22.98
C LEU A 54 19.15 -20.58 23.66
N ASP A 55 19.25 -20.56 24.99
CA ASP A 55 18.99 -19.37 25.77
C ASP A 55 20.19 -18.42 25.68
N ILE A 56 19.92 -17.12 25.54
CA ILE A 56 20.92 -16.07 25.56
C ILE A 56 20.63 -15.16 26.76
N PRO A 57 21.44 -15.27 27.84
CA PRO A 57 21.25 -14.43 29.02
C PRO A 57 21.46 -12.94 28.73
N TRP A 58 20.83 -12.11 29.56
CA TRP A 58 21.09 -10.67 29.55
C TRP A 58 22.58 -10.40 29.78
N ASN A 59 23.15 -9.54 28.93
CA ASN A 59 24.54 -9.11 29.03
C ASN A 59 24.66 -7.61 28.69
N VAL A 60 25.82 -7.02 29.00
CA VAL A 60 26.09 -5.60 28.75
C VAL A 60 26.93 -5.36 27.49
N GLY A 61 27.33 -6.43 26.80
CA GLY A 61 28.08 -6.40 25.54
C GLY A 61 27.26 -6.86 24.34
N ALA A 62 27.96 -7.41 23.34
CA ALA A 62 27.37 -8.02 22.15
C ALA A 62 28.09 -9.33 21.81
N LEU A 63 27.30 -10.34 21.44
CA LEU A 63 27.79 -11.57 20.84
C LEU A 63 27.96 -11.35 19.34
N ASN A 64 29.18 -11.45 18.86
CA ASN A 64 29.52 -11.28 17.47
C ASN A 64 29.67 -12.65 16.79
N PHE A 65 28.96 -12.85 15.69
CA PHE A 65 29.07 -14.04 14.85
C PHE A 65 29.33 -13.67 13.40
N GLY A 66 29.90 -14.60 12.63
CA GLY A 66 30.02 -14.51 11.18
C GLY A 66 31.45 -14.63 10.64
N LEU A 67 32.48 -14.64 11.51
CA LEU A 67 33.86 -14.88 11.03
C LEU A 67 34.08 -16.35 10.68
N ASP A 68 33.42 -17.23 11.43
CA ASP A 68 33.39 -18.66 11.16
C ASP A 68 31.97 -19.19 11.40
N PRO A 69 31.02 -18.90 10.48
CA PRO A 69 29.60 -19.00 10.76
C PRO A 69 29.12 -20.45 10.96
N ALA A 70 28.39 -20.69 12.04
CA ALA A 70 27.66 -21.94 12.25
C ALA A 70 26.48 -22.06 11.26
N THR A 71 26.02 -23.29 11.02
CA THR A 71 24.74 -23.55 10.35
C THR A 71 23.70 -23.88 11.39
N LEU A 72 22.69 -23.01 11.52
CA LEU A 72 21.56 -23.28 12.41
C LEU A 72 20.73 -24.45 11.86
N PRO A 73 20.49 -25.52 12.63
CA PRO A 73 19.59 -26.60 12.23
C PRO A 73 18.16 -26.10 11.93
N LEU A 74 17.42 -26.84 11.10
CA LEU A 74 16.04 -26.49 10.75
C LEU A 74 15.18 -26.43 12.03
N GLY A 75 14.53 -25.30 12.28
CA GLY A 75 13.72 -25.14 13.49
C GLY A 75 14.49 -24.72 14.75
N PHE A 76 15.79 -24.44 14.65
CA PHE A 76 16.61 -23.95 15.76
C PHE A 76 16.06 -22.62 16.33
N GLN A 77 16.21 -22.43 17.63
CA GLN A 77 15.65 -21.29 18.34
C GLN A 77 16.69 -20.56 19.19
N PHE A 78 16.65 -19.22 19.15
CA PHE A 78 17.33 -18.37 20.12
C PHE A 78 16.29 -17.69 21.01
N ILE A 79 16.47 -17.81 22.33
CA ILE A 79 15.58 -17.23 23.32
C ILE A 79 16.37 -16.26 24.20
N GLY A 80 16.21 -14.97 23.97
CA GLY A 80 16.78 -13.94 24.82
C GLY A 80 16.03 -13.80 26.14
N TRP A 81 16.73 -13.41 27.21
CA TRP A 81 16.13 -13.09 28.52
C TRP A 81 15.58 -11.65 28.61
N GLY A 82 15.23 -11.07 27.46
CA GLY A 82 14.75 -9.70 27.34
C GLY A 82 15.75 -8.80 26.61
N CYS A 83 15.20 -7.81 25.90
CA CYS A 83 15.99 -6.74 25.31
C CYS A 83 15.27 -5.39 25.37
N ARG A 84 16.04 -4.31 25.50
CA ARG A 84 15.57 -2.96 25.20
C ARG A 84 15.76 -2.75 23.70
N ARG A 85 14.69 -2.48 22.97
CA ARG A 85 14.71 -2.18 21.53
C ARG A 85 14.84 -0.67 21.33
N PRO A 86 15.97 -0.15 20.81
CA PRO A 86 16.09 1.26 20.49
C PRO A 86 15.06 1.67 19.43
N TYR A 87 14.60 2.93 19.49
CA TYR A 87 13.66 3.46 18.51
C TYR A 87 14.36 3.92 17.23
N THR A 88 15.52 4.55 17.35
CA THR A 88 16.43 4.92 16.24
C THR A 88 17.86 4.52 16.61
N ILE A 89 18.71 4.36 15.59
CA ILE A 89 20.12 3.97 15.75
C ILE A 89 21.00 5.02 15.09
N ASP A 90 21.83 5.67 15.91
CA ASP A 90 22.80 6.66 15.43
C ASP A 90 24.19 6.02 15.23
N ASP A 91 24.57 5.16 16.16
CA ASP A 91 25.88 4.49 16.20
C ASP A 91 25.86 3.22 17.08
N ASP A 92 27.04 2.64 17.32
CA ASP A 92 27.21 1.47 18.19
C ASP A 92 26.76 1.70 19.64
N ASN A 93 26.78 2.94 20.14
CA ASN A 93 26.36 3.27 21.51
C ASN A 93 24.85 3.09 21.71
N SER A 94 24.07 3.12 20.63
CA SER A 94 22.62 2.88 20.68
C SER A 94 22.26 1.52 21.28
N PHE A 95 23.19 0.55 21.21
CA PHE A 95 23.04 -0.82 21.71
C PHE A 95 23.51 -1.02 23.15
N LEU A 96 24.09 0.00 23.79
CA LEU A 96 24.48 -0.10 25.19
C LEU A 96 23.25 -0.39 26.05
N ASN A 97 23.41 -1.35 26.97
CA ASN A 97 22.36 -1.80 27.89
C ASN A 97 21.07 -2.26 27.16
N CYS A 98 21.20 -2.76 25.93
CA CYS A 98 20.08 -3.38 25.23
C CYS A 98 19.77 -4.80 25.71
N GLY A 99 20.61 -5.39 26.56
CA GLY A 99 20.49 -6.77 26.99
C GLY A 99 21.03 -7.70 25.93
N VAL A 100 20.18 -8.56 25.38
CA VAL A 100 20.62 -9.55 24.40
C VAL A 100 20.87 -8.92 23.03
N VAL A 101 22.14 -8.71 22.68
CA VAL A 101 22.57 -8.21 21.36
C VAL A 101 23.37 -9.29 20.63
N ILE A 102 22.89 -9.67 19.45
CA ILE A 102 23.63 -10.46 18.47
C ILE A 102 24.01 -9.54 17.31
N ARG A 103 25.30 -9.45 17.03
CA ARG A 103 25.86 -8.54 16.04
C ARG A 103 26.63 -9.30 14.98
N VAL A 104 26.57 -8.83 13.75
CA VAL A 104 27.44 -9.35 12.68
C VAL A 104 28.87 -8.91 12.95
N ALA A 105 29.79 -9.88 12.99
CA ALA A 105 31.21 -9.62 13.19
C ALA A 105 31.75 -8.70 12.09
N ALA A 106 32.71 -7.84 12.44
CA ALA A 106 33.29 -6.90 11.49
C ALA A 106 33.95 -7.67 10.33
N GLY A 107 33.62 -7.29 9.09
CA GLY A 107 34.10 -7.96 7.87
C GLY A 107 33.29 -9.18 7.44
N ALA A 108 32.28 -9.62 8.20
CA ALA A 108 31.36 -10.69 7.82
C ALA A 108 30.11 -10.15 7.11
N SER A 109 29.47 -10.98 6.27
CA SER A 109 28.22 -10.62 5.57
C SER A 109 26.94 -11.03 6.32
N PHE A 110 27.04 -11.95 7.26
CA PHE A 110 25.91 -12.52 8.01
C PHE A 110 26.44 -13.22 9.28
N PRO A 111 25.61 -13.42 10.33
CA PRO A 111 26.09 -14.00 11.58
C PRO A 111 26.17 -15.53 11.54
N PHE A 112 25.25 -16.19 10.83
CA PHE A 112 25.17 -17.65 10.72
C PHE A 112 24.39 -18.04 9.47
N TYR A 113 24.55 -19.28 9.00
CA TYR A 113 23.67 -19.82 7.97
C TYR A 113 22.32 -20.19 8.59
N SER A 114 21.26 -19.71 7.97
CA SER A 114 19.89 -20.01 8.39
C SER A 114 19.28 -21.08 7.48
N THR A 115 18.58 -22.05 8.06
CA THR A 115 17.91 -23.14 7.33
C THR A 115 16.38 -23.04 7.33
N GLY A 116 15.83 -22.10 8.08
CA GLY A 116 14.39 -21.79 8.11
C GLY A 116 13.69 -22.33 9.36
N ARG A 117 12.41 -21.95 9.49
CA ARG A 117 11.50 -22.37 10.57
C ARG A 117 11.99 -22.03 11.98
N HIS A 118 12.89 -21.07 12.09
CA HIS A 118 13.49 -20.69 13.36
C HIS A 118 12.50 -19.97 14.27
N VAL A 119 12.81 -19.89 15.55
CA VAL A 119 12.13 -18.99 16.49
C VAL A 119 13.18 -18.11 17.14
N PHE A 120 13.10 -16.81 16.92
CA PHE A 120 13.91 -15.83 17.63
C PHE A 120 13.01 -15.00 18.53
N ARG A 121 13.36 -14.93 19.82
CA ARG A 121 12.58 -14.20 20.82
C ARG A 121 13.46 -13.25 21.62
N ASP A 122 13.01 -12.01 21.78
CA ASP A 122 13.57 -11.00 22.68
C ASP A 122 15.08 -10.76 22.49
N ILE A 123 15.51 -10.67 21.23
CA ILE A 123 16.90 -10.45 20.80
C ILE A 123 16.98 -9.19 19.94
N VAL A 124 18.02 -8.39 20.14
CA VAL A 124 18.43 -7.33 19.22
C VAL A 124 19.47 -7.88 18.25
N PHE A 125 19.12 -7.89 16.97
CA PHE A 125 20.02 -8.19 15.87
C PHE A 125 20.57 -6.91 15.26
N ASP A 126 21.88 -6.87 15.05
CA ASP A 126 22.60 -5.72 14.55
C ASP A 126 23.51 -6.08 13.37
N GLY A 127 23.17 -5.53 12.20
CA GLY A 127 23.88 -5.72 10.95
C GLY A 127 25.08 -4.80 10.73
N ARG A 128 25.39 -3.92 11.71
CA ARG A 128 26.55 -3.01 11.74
C ARG A 128 26.49 -1.82 10.78
N ASP A 129 26.37 -2.04 9.47
CA ASP A 129 26.69 -1.01 8.47
C ASP A 129 25.75 -0.97 7.25
N LYS A 130 24.58 -1.60 7.34
CA LYS A 130 23.60 -1.76 6.25
C LYS A 130 24.10 -2.55 5.04
N THR A 131 25.20 -3.30 5.14
CA THR A 131 25.68 -4.17 4.05
C THR A 131 25.43 -5.66 4.31
N THR A 132 25.03 -6.02 5.52
CA THR A 132 24.91 -7.42 5.97
C THR A 132 23.46 -7.91 5.98
N TYR A 133 23.27 -9.21 6.20
CA TYR A 133 21.97 -9.88 6.23
C TYR A 133 21.86 -10.80 7.44
N LEU A 134 20.70 -10.83 8.09
CA LEU A 134 20.45 -11.82 9.15
C LEU A 134 20.12 -13.19 8.56
N PHE A 135 19.12 -13.25 7.68
CA PHE A 135 18.73 -14.49 7.02
C PHE A 135 19.54 -14.66 5.75
N TYR A 136 20.51 -15.56 5.82
CA TYR A 136 21.36 -15.92 4.70
C TYR A 136 21.42 -17.44 4.51
N SER A 137 21.32 -17.89 3.26
CA SER A 137 21.60 -19.27 2.88
C SER A 137 22.28 -19.29 1.50
N PRO A 138 23.39 -20.04 1.32
CA PRO A 138 24.00 -20.24 0.02
C PRO A 138 23.16 -21.15 -0.87
N SER A 139 22.36 -22.04 -0.27
CA SER A 139 21.43 -22.90 -1.00
C SER A 139 20.14 -22.15 -1.29
N THR A 140 19.76 -22.11 -2.57
CA THR A 140 18.47 -21.58 -3.04
C THR A 140 17.45 -22.66 -3.40
N ALA A 141 17.79 -23.94 -3.19
CA ALA A 141 16.96 -25.07 -3.62
C ALA A 141 15.67 -25.19 -2.81
N THR A 142 15.68 -24.74 -1.55
CA THR A 142 14.52 -24.69 -0.68
C THR A 142 14.22 -23.25 -0.32
N GLN A 143 12.97 -22.83 -0.54
CA GLN A 143 12.51 -21.50 -0.12
C GLN A 143 12.62 -21.41 1.40
N PHE A 144 13.28 -20.35 1.89
CA PHE A 144 13.33 -20.07 3.31
C PHE A 144 11.93 -19.72 3.81
N ASN A 145 11.43 -20.42 4.84
CA ASN A 145 10.09 -20.18 5.33
C ASN A 145 9.86 -20.51 6.81
N GLY A 146 8.71 -20.09 7.33
CA GLY A 146 8.15 -20.53 8.61
C GLY A 146 8.82 -19.97 9.87
N THR A 147 9.73 -19.00 9.73
CA THR A 147 10.43 -18.39 10.87
C THR A 147 9.51 -17.47 11.66
N ARG A 148 9.61 -17.53 12.99
CA ARG A 148 8.90 -16.66 13.94
C ARG A 148 9.86 -15.70 14.64
N LEU A 149 9.45 -14.44 14.70
CA LEU A 149 10.20 -13.34 15.30
C LEU A 149 9.31 -12.70 16.36
N GLU A 150 9.73 -12.73 17.62
CA GLU A 150 8.88 -12.35 18.75
C GLU A 150 9.63 -11.35 19.63
N GLY A 151 9.21 -10.09 19.64
CA GLY A 151 9.87 -9.06 20.45
C GLY A 151 11.33 -8.78 20.03
N CYS A 152 11.69 -9.07 18.79
CA CYS A 152 13.06 -8.84 18.30
C CYS A 152 13.29 -7.40 17.80
N GLY A 153 14.56 -6.99 17.78
CA GLY A 153 15.02 -5.79 17.10
C GLY A 153 15.87 -6.14 15.87
N PHE A 154 15.72 -5.42 14.76
CA PHE A 154 16.49 -5.61 13.52
C PHE A 154 17.02 -4.27 13.05
N TYR A 155 18.34 -4.12 13.11
CA TYR A 155 18.99 -2.83 12.90
C TYR A 155 20.18 -2.92 11.96
N ARG A 156 20.37 -1.88 11.13
CA ARG A 156 21.56 -1.71 10.29
C ARG A 156 21.89 -2.90 9.39
N PHE A 157 20.88 -3.62 8.93
CA PHE A 157 21.03 -4.60 7.86
C PHE A 157 20.75 -3.96 6.49
N ALA A 158 21.28 -4.56 5.42
CA ALA A 158 20.85 -4.22 4.06
C ALA A 158 19.34 -4.50 3.89
N ILE A 159 18.89 -5.58 4.52
CA ILE A 159 17.48 -5.98 4.64
C ILE A 159 17.23 -6.39 6.09
N GLY A 160 16.37 -5.67 6.80
CA GLY A 160 16.05 -5.97 8.20
C GLY A 160 15.38 -7.33 8.36
N VAL A 161 14.20 -7.49 7.74
CA VAL A 161 13.48 -8.76 7.64
C VAL A 161 13.28 -9.14 6.18
N GLY A 162 14.02 -10.15 5.74
CA GLY A 162 14.01 -10.69 4.39
C GLY A 162 15.18 -11.65 4.22
N TRP A 163 15.17 -12.43 3.15
CA TRP A 163 16.23 -13.42 2.90
C TRP A 163 17.17 -12.96 1.79
N ALA A 164 18.46 -13.25 1.94
CA ALA A 164 19.47 -13.02 0.92
C ALA A 164 20.27 -14.29 0.59
N SER A 165 20.73 -14.36 -0.66
CA SER A 165 21.65 -15.38 -1.16
C SER A 165 22.50 -14.80 -2.27
N GLY A 166 23.82 -14.98 -2.20
CA GLY A 166 24.77 -14.43 -3.17
C GLY A 166 24.73 -12.90 -3.28
N GLY A 167 24.51 -12.21 -2.16
CA GLY A 167 24.40 -10.74 -2.11
C GLY A 167 23.11 -10.16 -2.72
N ALA A 168 22.15 -11.01 -3.09
CA ALA A 168 20.88 -10.57 -3.68
C ALA A 168 19.68 -10.97 -2.81
N ALA A 169 18.68 -10.09 -2.78
CA ALA A 169 17.41 -10.35 -2.11
C ALA A 169 16.66 -11.53 -2.75
N ARG A 170 16.01 -12.34 -1.91
CA ARG A 170 15.22 -13.53 -2.27
C ARG A 170 13.88 -13.50 -1.53
N TYR A 171 13.02 -14.47 -1.85
CA TYR A 171 11.71 -14.59 -1.23
C TYR A 171 11.72 -15.42 0.03
N ILE A 172 11.15 -14.88 1.10
CA ILE A 172 10.97 -15.57 2.37
C ILE A 172 9.48 -15.79 2.64
N GLY A 173 9.09 -17.04 2.86
CA GLY A 173 7.68 -17.42 3.02
C GLY A 173 7.25 -17.55 4.47
N THR A 174 5.96 -17.35 4.75
CA THR A 174 5.30 -17.69 6.01
C THR A 174 6.00 -17.20 7.28
N VAL A 175 6.65 -16.03 7.19
CA VAL A 175 7.27 -15.37 8.34
C VAL A 175 6.18 -14.84 9.25
N LYS A 176 6.35 -15.01 10.56
CA LYS A 176 5.48 -14.41 11.56
C LYS A 176 6.28 -13.51 12.48
N ALA A 177 6.09 -12.20 12.37
CA ALA A 177 6.77 -11.22 13.23
C ALA A 177 5.77 -10.55 14.18
N TYR A 178 6.09 -10.52 15.47
CA TYR A 178 5.25 -9.98 16.52
C TYR A 178 6.04 -8.97 17.35
N PHE A 179 5.51 -7.75 17.50
CA PHE A 179 6.04 -6.72 18.40
C PHE A 179 7.54 -6.42 18.19
N CYS A 180 7.99 -6.52 16.94
CA CYS A 180 9.39 -6.29 16.57
C CYS A 180 9.66 -4.82 16.27
N SER A 181 10.91 -4.39 16.47
CA SER A 181 11.43 -3.08 16.01
C SER A 181 12.35 -3.31 14.82
N ILE A 182 12.11 -2.62 13.71
CA ILE A 182 12.83 -2.78 12.44
C ILE A 182 13.25 -1.39 12.00
N SER A 183 14.48 -1.01 12.36
CA SER A 183 14.92 0.38 12.28
C SER A 183 16.29 0.55 11.66
N GLY A 184 16.47 1.63 10.89
CA GLY A 184 17.80 2.00 10.41
C GLY A 184 18.41 0.97 9.46
N ASN A 185 17.60 0.25 8.69
CA ASN A 185 18.04 -0.69 7.66
C ASN A 185 18.05 -0.03 6.28
N GLY A 186 18.56 -0.73 5.27
CA GLY A 186 18.32 -0.40 3.87
C GLY A 186 16.83 -0.51 3.55
N ASP A 187 16.38 -1.72 3.22
CA ASP A 187 14.94 -2.03 3.29
C ASP A 187 14.62 -2.60 4.67
N GLY A 188 13.63 -2.05 5.36
CA GLY A 188 13.17 -2.60 6.65
C GLY A 188 12.64 -4.03 6.47
N VAL A 189 11.74 -4.22 5.53
CA VAL A 189 11.14 -5.52 5.19
C VAL A 189 11.19 -5.72 3.67
N ARG A 190 11.62 -6.91 3.22
CA ARG A 190 11.73 -7.20 1.79
C ARG A 190 11.26 -8.59 1.41
N ASN A 191 10.46 -8.66 0.34
CA ASN A 191 10.11 -9.90 -0.38
C ASN A 191 9.54 -11.03 0.50
N LEU A 192 8.61 -10.68 1.38
CA LEU A 192 7.82 -11.65 2.11
C LEU A 192 6.75 -12.30 1.20
N ILE A 193 6.39 -13.55 1.48
CA ILE A 193 5.28 -14.27 0.84
C ILE A 193 4.44 -14.93 1.93
N ASP A 194 3.10 -14.85 1.82
CA ASP A 194 2.15 -15.49 2.74
C ASP A 194 2.48 -15.23 4.23
N SER A 195 3.04 -14.05 4.52
CA SER A 195 3.61 -13.71 5.82
C SER A 195 2.73 -12.77 6.62
N MET A 196 2.95 -12.74 7.93
CA MET A 196 2.20 -11.94 8.87
C MET A 196 3.14 -11.14 9.76
N MET A 197 2.92 -9.84 9.84
CA MET A 197 3.58 -8.96 10.81
C MET A 197 2.53 -8.26 11.65
N PHE A 198 2.69 -8.29 12.96
CA PHE A 198 1.72 -7.73 13.89
C PHE A 198 2.39 -6.87 14.95
N GLY A 199 1.87 -5.66 15.18
CA GLY A 199 2.34 -4.79 16.26
C GLY A 199 3.80 -4.31 16.09
N CYS A 200 4.35 -4.36 14.87
CA CYS A 200 5.75 -4.02 14.63
C CYS A 200 5.95 -2.53 14.40
N THR A 201 7.11 -1.99 14.79
CA THR A 201 7.56 -0.65 14.41
C THR A 201 8.59 -0.77 13.29
N ILE A 202 8.33 -0.14 12.16
CA ILE A 202 9.18 -0.13 10.97
C ILE A 202 9.55 1.33 10.72
N ASN A 203 10.75 1.77 11.10
CA ASN A 203 11.06 3.20 11.08
C ASN A 203 12.48 3.53 10.62
N ALA A 204 12.69 4.75 10.13
CA ALA A 204 14.01 5.28 9.80
C ALA A 204 14.85 4.37 8.85
N ASN A 205 14.20 3.56 8.01
CA ASN A 205 14.87 2.76 7.00
C ASN A 205 15.01 3.57 5.71
N ASP A 206 15.83 3.11 4.76
CA ASP A 206 15.85 3.74 3.44
C ASP A 206 14.51 3.53 2.72
N ARG A 207 13.89 2.34 2.87
CA ARG A 207 12.45 2.11 2.65
C ARG A 207 11.87 1.25 3.77
N GLY A 208 10.60 1.47 4.11
CA GLY A 208 9.93 0.68 5.15
C GLY A 208 9.74 -0.77 4.71
N VAL A 209 8.81 -1.00 3.78
CA VAL A 209 8.46 -2.32 3.23
C VAL A 209 8.58 -2.26 1.71
N ALA A 210 9.32 -3.20 1.12
CA ALA A 210 9.54 -3.31 -0.32
C ALA A 210 9.23 -4.73 -0.82
N LEU A 211 8.12 -4.88 -1.53
CA LEU A 211 7.65 -6.16 -2.08
C LEU A 211 7.79 -6.16 -3.61
N THR A 212 8.63 -7.05 -4.15
CA THR A 212 8.82 -7.21 -5.61
C THR A 212 8.08 -8.41 -6.17
N GLY A 213 8.13 -8.60 -7.50
CA GLY A 213 7.24 -9.50 -8.23
C GLY A 213 7.08 -10.91 -7.64
N GLY A 214 5.89 -11.26 -7.16
CA GLY A 214 5.61 -12.55 -6.50
C GLY A 214 5.60 -12.51 -4.96
N ALA A 215 5.95 -11.38 -4.33
CA ALA A 215 5.82 -11.16 -2.89
C ALA A 215 4.35 -10.89 -2.48
N ASN A 216 3.51 -11.92 -2.57
CA ASN A 216 2.05 -11.80 -2.46
C ASN A 216 1.50 -12.21 -1.08
N ASN A 217 0.24 -11.84 -0.83
CA ASN A 217 -0.59 -12.33 0.28
C ASN A 217 -0.05 -12.06 1.69
N ASN A 218 0.64 -10.94 1.88
CA ASN A 218 1.16 -10.57 3.20
C ASN A 218 0.15 -9.75 3.99
N PHE A 219 0.11 -9.94 5.31
CA PHE A 219 -0.71 -9.16 6.23
C PHE A 219 0.17 -8.38 7.23
N PHE A 220 -0.07 -7.07 7.31
CA PHE A 220 0.56 -6.15 8.24
C PHE A 220 -0.51 -5.53 9.16
N GLY A 221 -0.68 -6.08 10.37
CA GLY A 221 -1.69 -5.63 11.32
C GLY A 221 -1.09 -4.81 12.46
N GLY A 222 -1.61 -3.62 12.74
CA GLY A 222 -1.12 -2.76 13.82
C GLY A 222 0.37 -2.43 13.69
N CYS A 223 0.89 -2.34 12.47
CA CYS A 223 2.29 -2.02 12.24
C CYS A 223 2.44 -0.52 12.02
N ARG A 224 3.23 0.13 12.88
CA ARG A 224 3.62 1.53 12.67
C ARG A 224 4.75 1.57 11.66
N ASN A 225 4.56 2.30 10.57
CA ASN A 225 5.55 2.42 9.51
C ASN A 225 5.81 3.90 9.22
N GLU A 226 6.99 4.40 9.60
CA GLU A 226 7.21 5.84 9.66
C GLU A 226 8.65 6.32 9.45
N TRP A 227 8.80 7.58 9.05
CA TRP A 227 10.11 8.24 8.94
C TRP A 227 11.12 7.54 8.03
N ASN A 228 10.68 6.72 7.08
CA ASN A 228 11.59 6.11 6.11
C ASN A 228 11.97 7.14 5.04
N THR A 229 13.24 7.13 4.60
CA THR A 229 13.77 8.08 3.61
C THR A 229 13.02 7.99 2.27
N GLY A 230 12.59 6.78 1.91
CA GLY A 230 11.84 6.45 0.71
C GLY A 230 10.37 6.19 1.00
N ASP A 231 9.81 5.16 0.37
CA ASP A 231 8.41 4.79 0.50
C ASP A 231 8.19 3.99 1.81
N ASN A 232 7.05 4.20 2.49
CA ASN A 232 6.71 3.38 3.67
C ASN A 232 6.25 2.00 3.22
N TRP A 233 5.29 1.92 2.31
CA TRP A 233 4.76 0.67 1.75
C TRP A 233 4.92 0.65 0.24
N TYR A 234 5.86 -0.13 -0.28
CA TYR A 234 6.11 -0.24 -1.71
C TYR A 234 5.84 -1.65 -2.22
N ALA A 235 5.04 -1.76 -3.27
CA ALA A 235 4.81 -3.00 -4.00
C ALA A 235 5.00 -2.81 -5.51
N TYR A 236 5.65 -3.78 -6.15
CA TYR A 236 5.82 -3.87 -7.60
C TYR A 236 5.56 -5.31 -8.04
N GLN A 237 4.55 -5.52 -8.89
CA GLN A 237 4.12 -6.87 -9.31
C GLN A 237 3.82 -7.83 -8.13
N ALA A 238 3.42 -7.27 -6.98
CA ALA A 238 3.15 -7.98 -5.73
C ALA A 238 1.70 -7.73 -5.28
N GLY A 239 0.86 -8.76 -5.34
CA GLY A 239 -0.59 -8.67 -5.17
C GLY A 239 -1.10 -9.13 -3.80
N GLU A 240 -2.31 -8.68 -3.47
CA GLU A 240 -3.13 -9.11 -2.34
C GLU A 240 -2.49 -8.88 -0.97
N ASN A 241 -1.65 -7.84 -0.87
CA ASN A 241 -1.04 -7.43 0.38
C ASN A 241 -1.97 -6.51 1.18
N GLN A 242 -1.97 -6.64 2.49
CA GLN A 242 -2.96 -6.01 3.37
C GLN A 242 -2.32 -5.25 4.52
N ILE A 243 -2.85 -4.07 4.82
CA ILE A 243 -2.45 -3.24 5.97
C ILE A 243 -3.71 -2.95 6.79
N SER A 244 -3.68 -3.22 8.10
CA SER A 244 -4.82 -3.00 8.97
C SER A 244 -4.43 -2.26 10.25
N GLY A 245 -5.08 -1.15 10.53
CA GLY A 245 -4.85 -0.32 11.71
C GLY A 245 -3.50 0.41 11.72
N GLU A 246 -3.26 1.13 12.81
CA GLU A 246 -2.05 1.91 13.11
C GLU A 246 -1.74 3.08 12.15
N LEU A 247 -0.65 3.77 12.50
CA LEU A 247 -0.13 4.95 11.84
C LEU A 247 0.92 4.60 10.77
N CYS A 248 0.69 5.10 9.55
CA CYS A 248 1.68 5.28 8.50
C CYS A 248 2.00 6.77 8.41
N ASP A 249 3.21 7.15 8.81
CA ASP A 249 3.56 8.57 8.96
C ASP A 249 4.81 8.91 8.18
N ARG A 250 4.78 10.05 7.49
CA ARG A 250 5.99 10.71 7.03
C ARG A 250 6.96 9.83 6.23
N ALA A 251 6.44 9.18 5.19
CA ALA A 251 7.30 8.65 4.14
C ALA A 251 8.06 9.79 3.47
N GLY A 252 9.36 9.63 3.21
CA GLY A 252 10.12 10.61 2.44
C GLY A 252 9.69 10.66 0.97
N ARG A 253 9.18 9.54 0.44
CA ARG A 253 8.49 9.43 -0.86
C ARG A 253 7.01 9.08 -0.64
N GLY A 254 6.43 8.18 -1.43
CA GLY A 254 5.01 7.83 -1.31
C GLY A 254 4.71 7.08 -0.01
N GLY A 255 3.55 7.35 0.58
CA GLY A 255 3.10 6.60 1.76
C GLY A 255 2.88 5.13 1.41
N VAL A 256 1.98 4.87 0.45
CA VAL A 256 1.66 3.54 -0.04
C VAL A 256 1.67 3.55 -1.57
N VAL A 257 2.51 2.70 -2.16
CA VAL A 257 2.79 2.65 -3.59
C VAL A 257 2.46 1.28 -4.13
N ALA A 258 1.59 1.26 -5.16
CA ALA A 258 1.25 0.08 -5.95
C ALA A 258 1.68 0.31 -7.41
N ALA A 259 2.69 -0.42 -7.88
CA ALA A 259 3.18 -0.37 -9.25
C ALA A 259 3.02 -1.70 -10.03
N LYS A 260 2.65 -1.59 -11.31
CA LYS A 260 2.60 -2.69 -12.29
C LYS A 260 1.91 -3.96 -11.79
N GLY A 261 0.59 -3.91 -11.61
CA GLY A 261 -0.20 -5.08 -11.22
C GLY A 261 -0.09 -5.48 -9.75
N SER A 262 0.63 -4.72 -8.92
CA SER A 262 0.62 -4.92 -7.47
C SER A 262 -0.68 -4.43 -6.84
N SER A 263 -1.02 -4.92 -5.64
CA SER A 263 -2.16 -4.40 -4.90
C SER A 263 -1.95 -4.29 -3.40
N TRP A 264 -2.58 -3.25 -2.83
CA TRP A 264 -2.71 -3.02 -1.40
C TRP A 264 -4.17 -2.88 -0.99
N ILE A 265 -4.56 -3.56 0.08
CA ILE A 265 -5.87 -3.43 0.74
C ILE A 265 -5.63 -2.83 2.12
N LEU A 266 -6.24 -1.69 2.40
CA LEU A 266 -6.05 -0.93 3.64
C LEU A 266 -7.35 -0.79 4.40
N ASN A 267 -7.31 -1.13 5.69
CA ASN A 267 -8.45 -0.98 6.59
C ASN A 267 -8.08 -0.27 7.90
N GLY A 268 -8.74 0.85 8.21
CA GLY A 268 -8.58 1.52 9.51
C GLY A 268 -7.20 2.18 9.75
N VAL A 269 -6.43 2.46 8.69
CA VAL A 269 -5.07 3.00 8.77
C VAL A 269 -5.09 4.53 8.78
N ASN A 270 -4.25 5.16 9.60
CA ASN A 270 -3.99 6.60 9.51
C ASN A 270 -2.74 6.83 8.63
N VAL A 271 -2.89 7.47 7.47
CA VAL A 271 -1.80 7.74 6.53
C VAL A 271 -1.59 9.24 6.39
N ARG A 272 -0.46 9.78 6.85
CA ARG A 272 -0.29 11.23 6.89
C ARG A 272 1.14 11.67 6.60
N ARG A 273 1.29 12.92 6.17
CA ARG A 273 2.58 13.59 5.97
C ARG A 273 3.53 12.90 4.99
N SER A 274 3.00 12.04 4.11
CA SER A 274 3.80 11.34 3.11
C SER A 274 4.37 12.31 2.08
N GLY A 275 5.47 11.94 1.42
CA GLY A 275 6.17 12.79 0.47
C GLY A 275 7.02 13.87 1.15
N ALA A 276 7.51 13.63 2.37
CA ALA A 276 8.21 14.61 3.19
C ALA A 276 9.54 15.10 2.59
N ASN A 277 10.18 14.29 1.74
CA ASN A 277 11.39 14.66 1.01
C ASN A 277 11.09 15.09 -0.44
N GLN A 278 9.81 15.22 -0.81
CA GLN A 278 9.39 15.66 -2.14
C GLN A 278 8.98 17.13 -2.13
N THR A 279 9.21 17.82 -3.24
CA THR A 279 8.73 19.19 -3.43
C THR A 279 7.20 19.23 -3.53
N VAL A 280 6.60 20.36 -3.14
CA VAL A 280 5.15 20.59 -3.36
C VAL A 280 4.83 20.44 -4.85
N GLY A 281 3.75 19.73 -5.16
CA GLY A 281 3.28 19.45 -6.51
C GLY A 281 3.92 18.22 -7.17
N ASP A 282 4.96 17.63 -6.56
CA ASP A 282 5.62 16.43 -7.08
C ASP A 282 4.69 15.20 -7.04
N ASP A 283 4.87 14.30 -8.00
CA ASP A 283 4.05 13.09 -8.14
C ASP A 283 4.16 12.14 -6.95
N TYR A 284 5.31 12.11 -6.26
CA TYR A 284 5.54 11.35 -5.04
C TYR A 284 5.20 12.15 -3.76
N SER A 285 4.77 13.40 -3.89
CA SER A 285 4.17 14.15 -2.78
C SER A 285 2.72 13.70 -2.54
N ALA A 286 2.54 12.42 -2.20
CA ALA A 286 1.23 11.78 -2.08
C ALA A 286 1.15 10.71 -0.97
N ASN A 287 -0.02 10.57 -0.35
CA ASN A 287 -0.30 9.48 0.59
C ASN A 287 -0.38 8.12 -0.13
N PHE A 288 -1.01 8.09 -1.30
CA PHE A 288 -1.20 6.88 -2.10
C PHE A 288 -0.70 7.12 -3.53
N ILE A 289 0.01 6.14 -4.10
CA ILE A 289 0.52 6.21 -5.46
C ILE A 289 0.14 4.93 -6.20
N ILE A 290 -0.51 5.10 -7.34
CA ILE A 290 -0.86 4.03 -8.26
C ILE A 290 -0.07 4.25 -9.55
N ILE A 291 0.72 3.25 -9.96
CA ILE A 291 1.54 3.32 -11.17
C ILE A 291 1.16 2.15 -12.08
N ASP A 292 0.85 2.47 -13.33
CA ASP A 292 0.36 1.51 -14.33
C ASP A 292 -0.87 0.75 -13.79
N ASP A 293 -0.86 -0.59 -13.84
CA ASP A 293 -1.99 -1.44 -13.41
C ASP A 293 -2.04 -1.67 -11.89
N GLY A 294 -1.45 -0.79 -11.08
CA GLY A 294 -1.51 -0.88 -9.62
C GLY A 294 -2.95 -0.76 -9.08
N LYS A 295 -3.25 -1.45 -7.98
CA LYS A 295 -4.55 -1.36 -7.28
C LYS A 295 -4.37 -0.94 -5.82
N ILE A 296 -5.15 0.04 -5.38
CA ILE A 296 -5.27 0.40 -3.96
C ILE A 296 -6.74 0.40 -3.57
N GLU A 297 -7.04 -0.29 -2.47
CA GLU A 297 -8.37 -0.38 -1.87
C GLU A 297 -8.32 0.16 -0.43
N LEU A 298 -9.18 1.14 -0.13
CA LEU A 298 -9.18 1.89 1.13
C LEU A 298 -10.56 1.81 1.80
N SER A 299 -10.58 1.42 3.07
CA SER A 299 -11.80 1.43 3.90
C SER A 299 -11.50 1.92 5.32
N GLY A 300 -12.26 2.92 5.80
CA GLY A 300 -12.04 3.49 7.13
C GLY A 300 -10.65 4.14 7.31
N VAL A 301 -10.02 4.56 6.21
CA VAL A 301 -8.69 5.18 6.23
C VAL A 301 -8.81 6.65 6.59
N ARG A 302 -7.86 7.17 7.36
CA ARG A 302 -7.76 8.60 7.65
C ARG A 302 -6.49 9.15 7.05
N THR A 303 -6.60 10.27 6.34
CA THR A 303 -5.46 10.99 5.79
C THR A 303 -5.20 12.27 6.56
N GLY A 304 -3.95 12.73 6.57
CA GLY A 304 -3.58 13.99 7.20
C GLY A 304 -2.42 14.68 6.51
N VAL A 305 -2.45 16.02 6.59
CA VAL A 305 -1.30 16.86 6.26
C VAL A 305 -0.52 17.24 7.51
N GLY A 306 0.72 17.69 7.33
CA GLY A 306 1.46 18.29 8.43
C GLY A 306 2.93 18.45 8.12
N ALA A 307 3.58 19.28 8.93
CA ALA A 307 5.03 19.41 8.95
C ALA A 307 5.68 18.33 9.83
N ASN A 308 6.99 18.42 9.97
CA ASN A 308 7.78 17.62 10.92
C ASN A 308 7.30 17.85 12.36
N ASP A 309 7.54 16.86 13.23
CA ASP A 309 7.16 16.94 14.65
C ASP A 309 7.83 18.13 15.38
N SER A 310 8.97 18.63 14.86
CA SER A 310 9.66 19.81 15.41
C SER A 310 8.88 21.11 15.22
N GLY A 311 7.83 21.16 14.39
CA GLY A 311 7.05 22.37 14.12
C GLY A 311 7.79 23.45 13.31
N ASP A 312 9.11 23.46 13.38
CA ASP A 312 9.99 24.50 12.83
C ASP A 312 10.44 24.14 11.41
N GLY A 313 9.62 24.54 10.43
CA GLY A 313 10.02 24.54 9.02
C GLY A 313 9.98 23.17 8.35
N GLY A 314 9.50 23.17 7.10
CA GLY A 314 9.37 21.98 6.28
C GLY A 314 8.20 22.12 5.30
N THR A 315 8.29 21.40 4.19
CA THR A 315 7.18 21.32 3.24
C THR A 315 5.98 20.67 3.92
N ILE A 316 4.84 21.37 3.94
CA ILE A 316 3.57 20.74 4.35
C ILE A 316 3.23 19.69 3.30
N SER A 317 3.19 18.43 3.73
CA SER A 317 2.95 17.29 2.86
C SER A 317 1.72 16.49 3.31
N PRO A 318 1.08 15.74 2.41
CA PRO A 318 1.35 15.66 0.97
C PRO A 318 0.63 16.73 0.13
N SER A 319 1.10 16.91 -1.10
CA SER A 319 0.40 17.71 -2.13
C SER A 319 -0.90 17.06 -2.55
N TYR A 320 -0.90 15.74 -2.68
CA TYR A 320 -2.04 14.98 -3.15
C TYR A 320 -2.42 13.87 -2.19
N ASN A 321 -3.69 13.46 -2.21
CA ASN A 321 -4.05 12.22 -1.53
C ASN A 321 -3.68 11.01 -2.37
N VAL A 322 -4.10 11.00 -3.64
CA VAL A 322 -3.75 9.95 -4.60
C VAL A 322 -3.02 10.55 -5.79
N SER A 323 -1.90 9.92 -6.16
CA SER A 323 -1.19 10.19 -7.41
C SER A 323 -1.33 8.97 -8.33
N ALA A 324 -1.90 9.16 -9.53
CA ALA A 324 -2.08 8.10 -10.52
C ALA A 324 -1.19 8.37 -11.72
N LEU A 325 -0.22 7.50 -11.96
CA LEU A 325 0.91 7.66 -12.88
C LEU A 325 1.00 6.50 -13.87
N GLY A 326 1.82 6.67 -14.89
CA GLY A 326 2.05 5.64 -15.92
C GLY A 326 0.93 5.57 -16.96
N SER A 327 0.94 4.50 -17.75
CA SER A 327 0.00 4.33 -18.88
C SER A 327 -0.99 3.17 -18.70
N GLY A 328 -0.82 2.36 -17.65
CA GLY A 328 -1.72 1.25 -17.32
C GLY A 328 -3.07 1.66 -16.72
N GLY A 329 -3.97 0.68 -16.60
CA GLY A 329 -5.34 0.82 -16.11
C GLY A 329 -5.48 0.66 -14.59
N GLY A 330 -4.79 1.50 -13.83
CA GLY A 330 -4.79 1.45 -12.37
C GLY A 330 -6.18 1.50 -11.74
N THR A 331 -6.30 1.04 -10.50
CA THR A 331 -7.58 0.95 -9.78
C THR A 331 -7.51 1.56 -8.39
N LEU A 332 -8.46 2.44 -8.10
CA LEU A 332 -8.65 3.08 -6.80
C LEU A 332 -10.07 2.80 -6.28
N LEU A 333 -10.17 2.12 -5.15
CA LEU A 333 -11.43 1.86 -4.45
C LEU A 333 -11.36 2.54 -3.08
N VAL A 334 -12.32 3.41 -2.75
CA VAL A 334 -12.29 4.18 -1.49
C VAL A 334 -13.69 4.27 -0.92
N SER A 335 -13.86 3.86 0.34
CA SER A 335 -15.13 4.00 1.05
C SER A 335 -14.97 4.34 2.53
N GLY A 336 -15.92 5.09 3.07
CA GLY A 336 -16.03 5.39 4.51
C GLY A 336 -14.76 6.00 5.11
N SER A 337 -14.01 6.80 4.34
CA SER A 337 -12.68 7.30 4.71
C SER A 337 -12.65 8.83 4.85
N ASP A 338 -11.70 9.33 5.65
CA ASP A 338 -11.34 10.75 5.73
C ASP A 338 -10.17 11.02 4.77
N MET A 339 -10.50 11.54 3.60
CA MET A 339 -9.58 11.85 2.51
C MET A 339 -9.31 13.36 2.42
N THR A 340 -9.22 14.07 3.55
CA THR A 340 -8.91 15.51 3.58
C THR A 340 -7.42 15.85 3.61
N GLY A 341 -6.55 14.85 3.78
CA GLY A 341 -5.11 15.02 4.01
C GLY A 341 -4.27 15.36 2.78
N PHE A 342 -4.58 16.46 2.09
CA PHE A 342 -3.78 17.00 0.97
C PHE A 342 -3.78 18.54 0.98
N VAL A 343 -2.77 19.16 0.35
CA VAL A 343 -2.70 20.63 0.22
C VAL A 343 -3.04 21.17 -1.18
N THR A 344 -2.95 20.36 -2.23
CA THR A 344 -3.20 20.78 -3.62
C THR A 344 -4.51 20.21 -4.14
N SER A 345 -4.64 18.89 -4.23
CA SER A 345 -5.88 18.25 -4.68
C SER A 345 -6.00 16.81 -4.19
N ALA A 346 -7.23 16.29 -4.12
CA ALA A 346 -7.47 14.92 -3.68
C ALA A 346 -6.82 13.88 -4.61
N ILE A 347 -6.84 14.14 -5.93
CA ILE A 347 -6.28 13.23 -6.94
C ILE A 347 -5.44 14.04 -7.95
N ASN A 348 -4.17 13.66 -8.10
CA ASN A 348 -3.30 14.01 -9.22
C ASN A 348 -3.35 12.87 -10.24
N LYS A 349 -4.20 13.00 -11.26
CA LYS A 349 -4.35 11.99 -12.31
C LYS A 349 -3.53 12.38 -13.55
N LYS A 350 -2.35 11.79 -13.70
CA LYS A 350 -1.54 11.87 -14.92
C LYS A 350 -1.69 10.64 -15.82
N ALA A 351 -2.08 9.51 -15.25
CA ALA A 351 -2.40 8.31 -16.01
C ALA A 351 -3.61 8.55 -16.93
N ALA A 352 -3.54 8.03 -18.16
CA ALA A 352 -4.63 8.15 -19.14
C ALA A 352 -5.94 7.55 -18.59
N THR A 353 -5.84 6.41 -17.93
CA THR A 353 -6.96 5.69 -17.33
C THR A 353 -6.75 5.51 -15.83
N LEU A 354 -7.84 5.53 -15.08
CA LEU A 354 -7.89 5.19 -13.66
C LEU A 354 -9.32 4.74 -13.38
N ASN A 355 -9.47 3.47 -12.99
CA ASN A 355 -10.73 2.89 -12.57
C ASN A 355 -11.00 3.34 -11.13
N LYS A 356 -12.15 3.95 -10.88
CA LYS A 356 -12.51 4.55 -9.59
C LYS A 356 -13.85 4.00 -9.12
N SER A 357 -13.87 3.62 -7.84
CA SER A 357 -15.09 3.43 -7.07
C SER A 357 -14.90 4.12 -5.72
N ILE A 358 -15.22 5.42 -5.69
CA ILE A 358 -15.06 6.31 -4.55
C ILE A 358 -16.48 6.66 -4.06
N THR A 359 -16.82 6.29 -2.83
CA THR A 359 -18.14 6.54 -2.27
C THR A 359 -18.11 6.82 -0.76
N GLY A 360 -18.82 7.87 -0.33
CA GLY A 360 -19.06 8.14 1.10
C GLY A 360 -17.79 8.51 1.87
N ASN A 361 -16.96 9.38 1.29
CA ASN A 361 -15.71 9.83 1.88
C ASN A 361 -15.73 11.34 2.15
N LEU A 362 -15.08 11.79 3.23
CA LEU A 362 -14.83 13.22 3.45
C LEU A 362 -13.61 13.66 2.61
N GLY A 363 -13.66 14.84 2.00
CA GLY A 363 -12.52 15.42 1.26
C GLY A 363 -12.27 14.86 -0.15
N MET A 364 -13.06 13.89 -0.61
CA MET A 364 -12.99 13.35 -1.97
C MET A 364 -14.39 13.08 -2.50
N ASP A 365 -14.71 13.65 -3.67
CA ASP A 365 -16.03 13.53 -4.30
C ASP A 365 -16.36 12.07 -4.68
N ASP A 366 -17.64 11.73 -4.57
CA ASP A 366 -18.14 10.44 -5.05
C ASP A 366 -17.97 10.31 -6.57
N ASP A 367 -17.25 9.27 -6.97
CA ASP A 367 -16.94 8.93 -8.36
C ASP A 367 -16.83 7.41 -8.54
N VAL A 368 -17.79 6.85 -9.26
CA VAL A 368 -17.81 5.46 -9.70
C VAL A 368 -17.85 5.47 -11.22
N ASN A 369 -16.73 5.18 -11.88
CA ASN A 369 -16.62 5.20 -13.35
C ASN A 369 -16.51 3.80 -13.97
N VAL A 370 -16.79 2.77 -13.17
CA VAL A 370 -16.83 1.36 -13.57
C VAL A 370 -18.21 0.78 -13.28
N GLY A 371 -18.56 -0.32 -13.97
CA GLY A 371 -19.85 -0.99 -13.80
C GLY A 371 -21.03 -0.31 -14.52
N MET A 372 -22.22 -0.91 -14.36
CA MET A 372 -23.43 -0.51 -15.08
C MET A 372 -24.08 0.78 -14.56
N THR A 373 -24.07 0.97 -13.23
CA THR A 373 -24.51 2.21 -12.60
C THR A 373 -23.27 2.93 -12.10
N GLN A 374 -23.10 4.17 -12.57
CA GLN A 374 -21.96 5.01 -12.26
C GLN A 374 -22.43 6.19 -11.42
N VAL A 375 -21.51 6.81 -10.70
CA VAL A 375 -21.76 8.03 -9.94
C VAL A 375 -20.71 9.02 -10.38
N VAL A 376 -21.14 10.21 -10.81
CA VAL A 376 -20.21 11.27 -11.21
C VAL A 376 -20.61 12.51 -10.45
N LYS A 377 -19.71 13.01 -9.58
CA LYS A 377 -19.96 14.20 -8.75
C LYS A 377 -21.26 14.07 -7.94
N GLY A 378 -21.45 12.90 -7.32
CA GLY A 378 -22.66 12.58 -6.54
C GLY A 378 -23.93 12.27 -7.36
N ARG A 379 -23.93 12.43 -8.69
CA ARG A 379 -25.08 12.09 -9.53
C ARG A 379 -25.00 10.67 -10.07
N ARG A 380 -26.01 9.86 -9.76
CA ARG A 380 -26.15 8.51 -10.32
C ARG A 380 -26.53 8.56 -11.80
N ILE A 381 -25.77 7.86 -12.63
CA ILE A 381 -25.99 7.71 -14.07
C ILE A 381 -25.90 6.24 -14.46
N ILE A 382 -26.43 5.89 -15.64
CA ILE A 382 -26.31 4.56 -16.23
C ILE A 382 -25.26 4.62 -17.33
N GLY A 383 -24.30 3.69 -17.28
CA GLY A 383 -23.11 3.72 -18.11
C GLY A 383 -22.24 4.96 -17.85
N SER A 384 -21.34 5.27 -18.78
CA SER A 384 -20.46 6.45 -18.67
C SER A 384 -21.14 7.74 -19.08
N GLN A 385 -20.60 8.88 -18.62
CA GLN A 385 -20.85 10.18 -19.23
C GLN A 385 -20.10 10.26 -20.58
N SER A 386 -20.71 10.92 -21.56
CA SER A 386 -20.13 11.12 -22.90
C SER A 386 -20.01 12.62 -23.03
N SER A 387 -18.83 13.08 -23.43
CA SER A 387 -18.52 14.50 -23.51
C SER A 387 -17.95 14.81 -24.88
N GLY A 388 -18.18 16.03 -25.35
CA GLY A 388 -17.63 16.50 -26.61
C GLY A 388 -17.78 18.01 -26.76
N THR A 389 -17.24 18.53 -27.85
CA THR A 389 -17.37 19.95 -28.21
C THR A 389 -18.29 20.06 -29.42
N LEU A 390 -19.38 20.80 -29.26
CA LEU A 390 -20.22 21.24 -30.37
C LEU A 390 -19.59 22.51 -30.95
N ALA A 391 -19.07 22.40 -32.17
CA ALA A 391 -18.32 23.47 -32.83
C ALA A 391 -19.14 24.76 -33.00
N GLY A 392 -18.46 25.91 -32.94
CA GLY A 392 -19.04 27.24 -33.07
C GLY A 392 -19.34 27.66 -34.50
N SER A 393 -20.24 26.95 -35.18
CA SER A 393 -20.77 27.34 -36.48
C SER A 393 -22.21 26.89 -36.62
N VAL A 394 -23.07 27.74 -37.20
CA VAL A 394 -24.47 27.38 -37.47
C VAL A 394 -24.53 26.11 -38.32
N GLY A 395 -25.35 25.15 -37.91
CA GLY A 395 -25.48 23.84 -38.54
C GLY A 395 -24.42 22.81 -38.11
N ALA A 396 -23.43 23.17 -37.27
CA ALA A 396 -22.51 22.19 -36.70
C ALA A 396 -23.27 21.12 -35.92
N THR A 397 -22.78 19.88 -35.96
CA THR A 397 -23.40 18.78 -35.21
C THR A 397 -22.40 18.11 -34.28
N LEU A 398 -22.89 17.60 -33.16
CA LEU A 398 -22.17 16.72 -32.25
C LEU A 398 -23.04 15.49 -31.99
N SER A 399 -22.49 14.31 -32.26
CA SER A 399 -23.16 13.03 -32.02
C SER A 399 -22.48 12.30 -30.87
N LEU A 400 -23.25 11.98 -29.82
CA LEU A 400 -22.79 11.26 -28.65
C LEU A 400 -23.70 10.06 -28.41
N THR A 401 -23.13 8.91 -28.09
CA THR A 401 -23.90 7.67 -27.90
C THR A 401 -24.02 7.27 -26.44
N LYS A 402 -25.08 6.51 -26.13
CA LYS A 402 -25.38 5.93 -24.82
C LYS A 402 -25.90 4.51 -24.95
N THR A 403 -25.33 3.61 -24.17
CA THR A 403 -25.81 2.24 -24.09
C THR A 403 -27.11 2.20 -23.27
N ASN A 404 -28.19 1.66 -23.84
CA ASN A 404 -29.37 1.29 -23.06
C ASN A 404 -29.05 0.09 -22.14
N ILE A 405 -29.78 -0.07 -21.04
CA ILE A 405 -29.71 -1.30 -20.24
C ILE A 405 -30.28 -2.46 -21.08
N PHE A 406 -29.66 -3.63 -20.99
CA PHE A 406 -30.16 -4.84 -21.63
C PHE A 406 -31.59 -5.15 -21.13
N GLN A 407 -32.50 -5.37 -22.07
CA GLN A 407 -33.87 -5.82 -21.85
C GLN A 407 -34.06 -7.13 -22.62
N ASN A 408 -34.77 -8.11 -22.08
CA ASN A 408 -35.26 -9.23 -22.86
C ASN A 408 -36.44 -8.80 -23.74
N SER A 409 -36.74 -9.61 -24.75
CA SER A 409 -37.92 -9.41 -25.60
C SER A 409 -39.20 -9.50 -24.76
N PHE A 410 -40.09 -8.53 -24.96
CA PHE A 410 -41.37 -8.37 -24.25
C PHE A 410 -41.24 -8.05 -22.76
N ASP A 411 -40.07 -7.58 -22.30
CA ASP A 411 -39.93 -7.01 -20.97
C ASP A 411 -40.78 -5.75 -20.79
N THR A 412 -41.19 -5.49 -19.55
CA THR A 412 -41.85 -4.25 -19.15
C THR A 412 -41.06 -3.02 -19.61
N TYR A 413 -41.79 -1.98 -19.99
CA TYR A 413 -41.21 -0.69 -20.37
C TYR A 413 -40.30 -0.13 -19.28
N ILE A 414 -39.11 0.32 -19.68
CA ILE A 414 -38.16 0.98 -18.78
C ILE A 414 -38.18 2.47 -19.08
N THR A 415 -38.53 3.29 -18.09
CA THR A 415 -38.48 4.76 -18.20
C THR A 415 -37.15 5.28 -17.67
N ARG A 416 -36.53 6.23 -18.37
CA ARG A 416 -35.27 6.88 -18.00
C ARG A 416 -35.31 8.36 -18.36
N SER A 417 -34.23 9.08 -18.12
CA SER A 417 -34.05 10.43 -18.66
C SER A 417 -32.67 10.60 -19.27
N ILE A 418 -32.61 11.27 -20.42
CA ILE A 418 -31.36 11.74 -20.99
C ILE A 418 -31.18 13.17 -20.53
N LEU A 419 -30.09 13.43 -19.80
CA LEU A 419 -29.69 14.76 -19.39
C LEU A 419 -28.55 15.23 -20.30
N ILE A 420 -28.72 16.43 -20.85
CA ILE A 420 -27.75 17.09 -21.71
C ILE A 420 -27.41 18.42 -21.05
N GLU A 421 -26.13 18.66 -20.83
CA GLU A 421 -25.60 19.86 -20.18
C GLU A 421 -24.66 20.55 -21.17
N CYS A 422 -24.99 21.77 -21.58
CA CYS A 422 -24.23 22.57 -22.54
C CYS A 422 -23.65 23.79 -21.84
N ARG A 423 -22.32 23.94 -21.85
CA ARG A 423 -21.64 25.15 -21.38
C ARG A 423 -21.15 25.97 -22.57
N ILE A 424 -21.47 27.25 -22.62
CA ILE A 424 -21.09 28.16 -23.71
C ILE A 424 -19.68 28.71 -23.43
N GLY A 425 -18.67 28.15 -24.12
CA GLY A 425 -17.27 28.61 -24.09
C GLY A 425 -16.72 29.06 -22.71
N SER A 426 -16.03 30.21 -22.71
CA SER A 426 -15.43 30.85 -21.53
C SER A 426 -16.42 31.65 -20.67
N GLN A 427 -17.72 31.65 -21.01
CA GLN A 427 -18.74 32.37 -20.24
C GLN A 427 -19.29 31.49 -19.11
N SER A 428 -19.77 32.13 -18.04
CA SER A 428 -20.50 31.48 -16.93
C SER A 428 -21.96 31.16 -17.28
N LEU A 429 -22.27 31.02 -18.58
CA LEU A 429 -23.60 30.69 -19.09
C LEU A 429 -23.63 29.24 -19.57
N GLY A 430 -24.64 28.50 -19.14
CA GLY A 430 -24.92 27.15 -19.59
C GLY A 430 -26.42 26.90 -19.67
N ASP A 431 -26.79 25.92 -20.46
CA ASP A 431 -28.16 25.43 -20.58
C ASP A 431 -28.15 23.91 -20.44
N ASP A 432 -29.04 23.37 -19.63
CA ASP A 432 -29.35 21.95 -19.55
C ASP A 432 -30.77 21.62 -20.02
N ILE A 433 -30.94 20.40 -20.52
CA ILE A 433 -32.24 19.79 -20.84
C ILE A 433 -32.29 18.36 -20.34
N LYS A 434 -33.39 18.00 -19.67
CA LYS A 434 -33.74 16.65 -19.26
C LYS A 434 -34.90 16.14 -20.11
N ILE A 435 -34.65 15.07 -20.88
CA ILE A 435 -35.63 14.44 -21.77
C ILE A 435 -36.00 13.07 -21.22
N PRO A 436 -37.23 12.88 -20.70
CA PRO A 436 -37.69 11.56 -20.30
C PRO A 436 -37.96 10.69 -21.53
N VAL A 437 -37.48 9.45 -21.46
CA VAL A 437 -37.57 8.46 -22.54
C VAL A 437 -38.08 7.14 -22.00
N ARG A 438 -38.77 6.39 -22.84
CA ARG A 438 -39.24 5.03 -22.57
C ARG A 438 -38.59 4.06 -23.54
N PHE A 439 -37.98 3.03 -23.00
CA PHE A 439 -37.38 1.93 -23.75
C PHE A 439 -38.29 0.71 -23.73
N ARG A 440 -38.49 0.11 -24.90
CA ARG A 440 -39.20 -1.16 -25.06
C ARG A 440 -38.47 -2.04 -26.06
N ARG A 441 -38.48 -3.35 -25.79
CA ARG A 441 -37.89 -4.35 -26.67
C ARG A 441 -38.92 -5.42 -26.99
N GLU A 442 -39.17 -5.61 -28.28
CA GLU A 442 -39.91 -6.77 -28.81
C GLU A 442 -38.90 -7.64 -29.57
N ASN A 443 -38.99 -7.69 -30.90
CA ASN A 443 -37.93 -8.22 -31.78
C ASN A 443 -36.80 -7.19 -32.05
N LEU A 444 -37.10 -5.90 -31.90
CA LEU A 444 -36.20 -4.77 -32.07
C LEU A 444 -36.29 -3.84 -30.85
N TYR A 445 -35.27 -2.98 -30.67
CA TYR A 445 -35.27 -1.91 -29.68
C TYR A 445 -35.98 -0.66 -30.18
N TYR A 446 -36.82 -0.07 -29.32
CA TYR A 446 -37.52 1.18 -29.58
C TYR A 446 -37.29 2.20 -28.45
N LEU A 447 -37.34 3.48 -28.82
CA LEU A 447 -37.19 4.64 -27.95
C LEU A 447 -38.37 5.58 -28.19
N ASP A 448 -39.19 5.79 -27.17
CA ASP A 448 -40.27 6.77 -27.19
C ASP A 448 -39.88 7.99 -26.34
N ILE A 449 -39.97 9.20 -26.90
CA ILE A 449 -39.74 10.46 -26.17
C ILE A 449 -41.05 10.89 -25.49
N LEU A 450 -41.01 11.11 -24.18
CA LEU A 450 -42.17 11.56 -23.41
C LEU A 450 -42.18 13.09 -23.35
N THR A 451 -42.71 13.72 -24.40
CA THR A 451 -42.64 15.18 -24.59
C THR A 451 -43.23 16.00 -23.44
N SER A 452 -44.27 15.49 -22.76
CA SER A 452 -44.93 16.15 -21.62
C SER A 452 -44.04 16.35 -20.39
N GLY A 453 -42.92 15.61 -20.29
CA GLY A 453 -42.02 15.68 -19.14
C GLY A 453 -40.66 16.33 -19.44
N ILE A 454 -40.49 16.95 -20.61
CA ILE A 454 -39.25 17.62 -20.97
C ILE A 454 -39.08 18.89 -20.13
N VAL A 455 -37.92 19.01 -19.48
CA VAL A 455 -37.55 20.20 -18.70
C VAL A 455 -36.27 20.77 -19.29
N ALA A 456 -36.32 22.02 -19.74
CA ALA A 456 -35.16 22.76 -20.23
C ALA A 456 -34.94 23.99 -19.34
N SER A 457 -33.68 24.27 -19.04
CA SER A 457 -33.26 25.46 -18.27
C SER A 457 -33.55 26.78 -18.98
N SER A 458 -33.61 26.79 -20.31
CA SER A 458 -33.94 27.95 -21.12
C SER A 458 -34.48 27.56 -22.50
N ALA A 459 -35.04 28.52 -23.24
CA ALA A 459 -35.50 28.32 -24.62
C ALA A 459 -34.35 28.07 -25.63
N ARG A 460 -33.08 28.25 -25.21
CA ARG A 460 -31.92 28.05 -26.09
C ARG A 460 -31.66 26.59 -26.37
N ILE A 461 -32.04 25.67 -25.48
CA ILE A 461 -31.83 24.24 -25.66
C ILE A 461 -33.16 23.50 -25.70
N GLY A 462 -33.35 22.63 -26.68
CA GLY A 462 -34.65 21.96 -26.86
C GLY A 462 -34.64 20.97 -28.02
N LEU A 463 -35.73 20.21 -28.14
CA LEU A 463 -36.05 19.52 -29.40
C LEU A 463 -36.27 20.52 -30.56
N SER A 464 -36.48 21.78 -30.24
CA SER A 464 -36.58 22.93 -31.14
C SER A 464 -35.98 24.19 -30.49
N GLY A 465 -34.77 24.07 -29.91
CA GLY A 465 -34.10 25.16 -29.20
C GLY A 465 -33.54 26.23 -30.12
N THR A 466 -33.53 27.49 -29.68
CA THR A 466 -33.01 28.62 -30.51
C THR A 466 -31.49 28.67 -30.59
N GLY A 467 -30.78 28.02 -29.67
CA GLY A 467 -29.31 27.92 -29.66
C GLY A 467 -28.81 26.53 -30.02
N VAL A 468 -29.41 25.48 -29.46
CA VAL A 468 -29.09 24.08 -29.74
C VAL A 468 -30.36 23.27 -29.89
N THR A 469 -30.48 22.57 -31.02
CA THR A 469 -31.52 21.58 -31.27
C THR A 469 -31.00 20.19 -30.92
N VAL A 470 -31.81 19.42 -30.19
CA VAL A 470 -31.50 18.05 -29.77
C VAL A 470 -32.41 17.07 -30.51
N SER A 471 -31.82 16.00 -31.05
CA SER A 471 -32.57 14.83 -31.53
C SER A 471 -32.03 13.55 -30.90
N LEU A 472 -32.93 12.58 -30.72
CA LEU A 472 -32.62 11.28 -30.13
C LEU A 472 -33.04 10.17 -31.10
N SER A 473 -32.21 9.16 -31.24
CA SER A 473 -32.53 7.94 -31.98
C SER A 473 -31.97 6.70 -31.27
N ILE A 474 -32.47 5.52 -31.63
CA ILE A 474 -31.98 4.25 -31.11
C ILE A 474 -31.65 3.30 -32.27
N ASN A 475 -30.53 2.59 -32.17
CA ASN A 475 -30.22 1.51 -33.08
C ASN A 475 -31.08 0.29 -32.72
N SER A 476 -31.95 -0.11 -33.66
CA SER A 476 -32.98 -1.14 -33.43
C SER A 476 -32.42 -2.54 -33.14
N SER A 477 -31.17 -2.82 -33.50
CA SER A 477 -30.53 -4.12 -33.26
C SER A 477 -29.69 -4.15 -31.97
N THR A 478 -29.00 -3.05 -31.66
CA THR A 478 -28.04 -3.00 -30.54
C THR A 478 -28.57 -2.28 -29.30
N GLY A 479 -29.66 -1.51 -29.43
CA GLY A 479 -30.18 -0.68 -28.34
C GLY A 479 -29.32 0.54 -28.02
N LEU A 480 -28.33 0.87 -28.85
CA LEU A 480 -27.48 2.05 -28.68
C LEU A 480 -28.28 3.31 -28.99
N VAL A 481 -28.39 4.20 -28.02
CA VAL A 481 -29.05 5.51 -28.16
C VAL A 481 -28.04 6.52 -28.70
N THR A 482 -28.45 7.30 -29.69
CA THR A 482 -27.68 8.41 -30.23
C THR A 482 -28.35 9.72 -29.86
N VAL A 483 -27.57 10.62 -29.28
CA VAL A 483 -27.94 12.01 -29.00
C VAL A 483 -27.22 12.88 -30.01
N GLN A 484 -27.96 13.52 -30.89
CA GLN A 484 -27.42 14.44 -31.88
C GLN A 484 -27.81 15.87 -31.50
N LEU A 485 -26.81 16.71 -31.32
CA LEU A 485 -26.97 18.14 -31.09
C LEU A 485 -26.66 18.88 -32.40
N THR A 486 -27.46 19.89 -32.73
CA THR A 486 -27.23 20.80 -33.86
C THR A 486 -27.14 22.22 -33.35
N ASN A 487 -26.06 22.92 -33.69
CA ASN A 487 -25.84 24.30 -33.32
C ASN A 487 -26.69 25.23 -34.20
N VAL A 488 -27.52 26.08 -33.59
CA VAL A 488 -28.45 26.98 -34.29
C VAL A 488 -27.95 28.42 -34.27
N ASP A 489 -27.30 28.85 -33.18
CA ASP A 489 -26.84 30.23 -33.01
C ASP A 489 -25.35 30.44 -33.31
N GLY A 490 -24.62 29.35 -33.60
CA GLY A 490 -23.20 29.39 -33.98
C GLY A 490 -22.24 29.52 -32.80
N LEU A 491 -22.70 29.41 -31.54
CA LEU A 491 -21.82 29.47 -30.38
C LEU A 491 -21.20 28.11 -30.04
N GLU A 492 -19.89 28.08 -29.80
CA GLU A 492 -19.21 26.84 -29.38
C GLU A 492 -19.64 26.42 -27.97
N ARG A 493 -19.84 25.10 -27.78
CA ARG A 493 -20.28 24.54 -26.50
C ARG A 493 -19.52 23.28 -26.11
N THR A 494 -19.13 23.20 -24.83
CA THR A 494 -18.76 21.92 -24.21
C THR A 494 -20.04 21.22 -23.76
N VAL A 495 -20.24 19.98 -24.20
CA VAL A 495 -21.46 19.22 -23.98
C VAL A 495 -21.17 17.97 -23.17
N ASN A 496 -21.99 17.71 -22.16
CA ASN A 496 -22.04 16.44 -21.46
C ASN A 496 -23.41 15.80 -21.64
N VAL A 497 -23.43 14.50 -21.94
CA VAL A 497 -24.64 13.69 -22.02
C VAL A 497 -24.57 12.57 -20.99
N SER A 498 -25.65 12.38 -20.24
CA SER A 498 -25.79 11.34 -19.23
C SER A 498 -27.16 10.66 -19.34
N MET A 499 -27.20 9.34 -19.18
CA MET A 499 -28.47 8.61 -18.99
C MET A 499 -28.72 8.47 -17.50
N LEU A 500 -29.85 8.97 -17.00
CA LEU A 500 -30.22 8.94 -15.60
C LEU A 500 -31.13 7.73 -15.32
N PRO A 501 -31.02 7.09 -14.14
CA PRO A 501 -32.03 6.15 -13.67
C PRO A 501 -33.40 6.85 -13.59
N SER A 502 -34.49 6.08 -13.66
CA SER A 502 -35.85 6.65 -13.45
C SER A 502 -35.87 7.41 -12.13
N MET A 503 -36.19 8.70 -12.20
CA MET A 503 -36.76 9.43 -11.06
C MET A 503 -38.26 9.36 -11.16
#